data_AF-A0A3P3QT97-F1
#
_entry.id   AF-A0A3P3QT97-F1
#
_cell.length_a   1.000
_cell.length_b   1.000
_cell.length_c   1.000
_cell.angle_alpha   90.00
_cell.angle_beta   90.00
_cell.angle_gamma   90.00
#
_symmetry.space_group_name_H-M   'P 1'
#
loop_
_entity.id
_entity.type
_entity.pdbx_description
1 polymer ?
#
loop_
_entity_poly.entity_id
_entity_poly.type
_entity_poly.pdbx_seq_one_letter_code
_entity_poly.pdbx_strand_id
1 'polypeptide(L)'
;MKEFCYENFLDEKQSKRIVRRLIYTFFKGNIRKKKIMVNGNLKDKTYFIFKRPFHLGEGNLCTPIKICDLFPVDELYILRHYNYKDQTTPVFLVPSSQILSDLEDLDSLCFYEYSYIFDKNFSQCFFITDSTTLENGKIVPILQIFEPI
;
A
#
# COMPACT_ATOMS: atom_id res chain seq x y z
N MET A 1 2.48 -0.43 24.11
CA MET A 1 2.26 -0.40 22.65
C MET A 1 2.05 -1.82 22.18
N LYS A 2 0.84 -2.18 21.74
CA LYS A 2 0.56 -3.53 21.24
C LYS A 2 1.22 -3.64 19.87
N GLU A 3 2.21 -4.52 19.72
CA GLU A 3 2.83 -4.75 18.42
C GLU A 3 1.85 -5.52 17.55
N PHE A 4 1.14 -4.83 16.65
CA PHE A 4 0.24 -5.48 15.71
C PHE A 4 1.07 -6.27 14.70
N CYS A 5 1.03 -7.59 14.85
CA CYS A 5 1.60 -8.54 13.90
C CYS A 5 0.46 -9.23 13.18
N TYR A 6 0.22 -8.88 11.91
CA TYR A 6 -0.60 -9.74 11.06
C TYR A 6 0.15 -11.06 10.86
N GLU A 7 -0.50 -12.17 11.20
CA GLU A 7 0.06 -13.50 11.08
C GLU A 7 0.26 -13.89 9.60
N ASN A 8 -0.60 -13.37 8.73
CA ASN A 8 -0.61 -13.63 7.29
C ASN A 8 0.27 -12.63 6.51
N PHE A 9 1.58 -12.67 6.74
CA PHE A 9 2.55 -11.89 5.96
C PHE A 9 3.20 -12.73 4.86
N LEU A 10 3.40 -12.13 3.70
CA LEU A 10 3.93 -12.82 2.52
C LEU A 10 5.46 -12.87 2.54
N ASP A 11 6.03 -13.88 1.88
CA ASP A 11 7.47 -13.94 1.67
C ASP A 11 7.97 -12.79 0.77
N GLU A 12 9.23 -12.42 0.92
CA GLU A 12 9.79 -11.23 0.26
C GLU A 12 9.71 -11.30 -1.28
N LYS A 13 9.81 -12.49 -1.87
CA LYS A 13 9.76 -12.67 -3.33
C LYS A 13 8.33 -12.42 -3.84
N GLN A 14 7.33 -12.96 -3.15
CA GLN A 14 5.93 -12.70 -3.45
C GLN A 14 5.58 -11.23 -3.25
N SER A 15 5.96 -10.65 -2.12
CA SER A 15 5.73 -9.24 -1.81
C SER A 15 6.32 -8.33 -2.89
N LYS A 16 7.59 -8.55 -3.30
CA LYS A 16 8.21 -7.79 -4.40
C LYS A 16 7.45 -7.92 -5.72
N ARG A 17 6.90 -9.09 -6.04
CA ARG A 17 6.10 -9.29 -7.26
C ARG A 17 4.79 -8.51 -7.20
N ILE A 18 4.10 -8.55 -6.05
CA ILE A 18 2.84 -7.81 -5.82
C ILE A 18 3.10 -6.31 -5.88
N VAL A 19 4.15 -5.82 -5.19
CA VAL A 19 4.49 -4.39 -5.17
C VAL A 19 4.91 -3.87 -6.54
N ARG A 20 5.59 -4.68 -7.37
CA ARG A 20 5.85 -4.31 -8.77
C ARG A 20 4.56 -4.10 -9.56
N ARG A 21 3.57 -4.96 -9.34
CA ARG A 21 2.27 -4.84 -10.00
C ARG A 21 1.52 -3.60 -9.51
N LEU A 22 1.51 -3.36 -8.20
CA LEU A 22 0.99 -2.13 -7.60
C LEU A 22 1.60 -0.88 -8.25
N ILE A 23 2.94 -0.80 -8.29
CA ILE A 23 3.65 0.31 -8.93
C ILE A 23 3.27 0.45 -10.40
N TYR A 24 3.21 -0.67 -11.12
CA TYR A 24 2.87 -0.67 -12.54
C TYR A 24 1.46 -0.12 -12.79
N THR A 25 0.50 -0.49 -11.94
CA THR A 25 -0.91 -0.12 -12.09
C THR A 25 -1.17 1.33 -11.66
N PHE A 26 -0.58 1.79 -10.55
CA PHE A 26 -0.98 3.06 -9.92
C PHE A 26 0.13 4.12 -9.86
N PHE A 27 1.41 3.77 -10.03
CA PHE A 27 2.53 4.68 -9.73
C PHE A 27 3.60 4.66 -10.83
N LYS A 28 3.24 5.05 -12.07
CA LYS A 28 4.17 5.09 -13.23
C LYS A 28 5.46 5.88 -12.95
N GLY A 29 5.42 6.88 -12.07
CA GLY A 29 6.60 7.65 -11.62
C GLY A 29 7.69 6.81 -10.93
N ASN A 30 7.34 5.64 -10.40
CA ASN A 30 8.27 4.70 -9.75
C ASN A 30 8.88 3.68 -10.72
N ILE A 31 8.56 3.76 -12.02
CA ILE A 31 9.14 2.93 -13.07
C ILE A 31 10.22 3.72 -13.78
N ARG A 32 11.42 3.15 -13.88
CA ARG A 32 12.57 3.76 -14.55
C ARG A 32 13.16 2.82 -15.58
N LYS A 33 13.86 3.40 -16.56
CA LYS A 33 14.65 2.66 -17.56
C LYS A 33 16.12 3.02 -17.39
N LYS A 34 16.99 2.02 -17.44
CA LYS A 34 18.44 2.19 -17.51
C LYS A 34 18.95 1.45 -18.73
N LYS A 35 19.87 2.08 -19.48
CA LYS A 35 20.59 1.41 -20.57
C LYS A 35 21.59 0.41 -20.00
N ILE A 36 21.57 -0.81 -20.50
CA ILE A 36 22.52 -1.88 -20.14
C ILE A 36 23.09 -2.52 -21.41
N MET A 37 24.32 -2.99 -21.35
CA MET A 37 24.93 -3.78 -22.42
C MET A 37 24.57 -5.25 -22.27
N VAL A 38 24.00 -5.85 -23.30
CA VAL A 38 23.71 -7.29 -23.37
C VAL A 38 24.20 -7.80 -24.72
N ASN A 39 25.20 -8.67 -24.71
CA ASN A 39 25.82 -9.24 -25.91
C ASN A 39 26.23 -8.16 -26.93
N GLY A 40 26.95 -7.14 -26.48
CA GLY A 40 27.44 -6.04 -27.35
C GLY A 40 26.36 -5.03 -27.78
N ASN A 41 25.08 -5.24 -27.42
CA ASN A 41 23.98 -4.35 -27.80
C ASN A 41 23.46 -3.57 -26.59
N LEU A 42 23.22 -2.27 -26.78
CA LEU A 42 22.61 -1.42 -25.77
C LEU A 42 21.09 -1.69 -25.71
N LYS A 43 20.61 -2.18 -24.57
CA LYS A 43 19.19 -2.47 -24.33
C LYS A 43 18.66 -1.67 -23.15
N ASP A 44 17.36 -1.35 -23.20
CA ASP A 44 16.67 -0.79 -22.04
C ASP A 44 16.34 -1.90 -21.05
N LYS A 45 16.72 -1.70 -19.79
CA LYS A 45 16.26 -2.50 -18.66
C LYS A 45 15.36 -1.66 -17.77
N THR A 46 14.11 -2.12 -17.62
CA THR A 46 13.16 -1.55 -16.68
C THR A 46 13.53 -1.96 -15.26
N TYR A 47 13.49 -1.01 -14.33
CA TYR A 47 13.60 -1.28 -12.90
C TYR A 47 12.58 -0.46 -12.11
N PHE A 48 12.23 -0.95 -10.94
CA PHE A 48 11.18 -0.39 -10.08
C PHE A 48 11.82 0.23 -8.83
N ILE A 49 11.38 1.44 -8.47
CA ILE A 49 11.77 2.12 -7.24
C ILE A 49 10.77 1.72 -6.15
N PHE A 50 11.21 0.91 -5.20
CA PHE A 50 10.41 0.46 -4.07
C PHE A 50 10.43 1.40 -2.86
N LYS A 51 11.18 2.51 -2.94
CA LYS A 51 11.20 3.53 -1.87
C LYS A 51 9.80 4.14 -1.74
N ARG A 52 9.25 4.08 -0.51
CA ARG A 52 7.96 4.65 -0.14
C ARG A 52 8.16 6.00 0.59
N PRO A 53 7.16 6.89 0.59
CA PRO A 53 5.96 6.81 -0.24
C PRO A 53 6.32 6.83 -1.73
N PHE A 54 5.56 6.11 -2.54
CA PHE A 54 5.67 6.16 -4.00
C PHE A 54 5.35 7.57 -4.49
N HIS A 55 5.74 7.88 -5.71
CA HIS A 55 5.39 9.15 -6.32
C HIS A 55 3.87 9.24 -6.45
N LEU A 56 3.25 10.01 -5.56
CA LEU A 56 1.80 10.17 -5.47
C LEU A 56 1.32 11.16 -6.53
N GLY A 57 0.26 10.79 -7.25
CA GLY A 57 -0.52 11.73 -8.08
C GLY A 57 -1.64 12.39 -7.27
N GLU A 58 -2.61 13.00 -7.96
CA GLU A 58 -3.84 13.53 -7.34
C GLU A 58 -4.81 12.38 -7.00
N GLY A 59 -4.60 11.72 -5.87
CA GLY A 59 -5.58 10.79 -5.30
C GLY A 59 -6.72 11.56 -4.64
N ASN A 60 -7.94 11.01 -4.69
CA ASN A 60 -9.09 11.62 -4.03
C ASN A 60 -9.05 11.35 -2.53
N LEU A 61 -9.36 12.34 -1.71
CA LEU A 61 -9.44 12.15 -0.26
C LEU A 61 -10.66 11.30 0.11
N CYS A 62 -10.48 10.38 1.04
CA CYS A 62 -11.56 9.57 1.62
C CYS A 62 -11.23 9.18 3.07
N THR A 63 -12.22 8.59 3.74
CA THR A 63 -12.11 8.08 5.11
C THR A 63 -12.10 6.54 5.12
N PRO A 64 -11.69 5.89 6.23
CA PRO A 64 -11.53 4.43 6.28
C PRO A 64 -12.78 3.64 5.89
N ILE A 65 -13.98 4.17 6.16
CA ILE A 65 -15.24 3.50 5.82
C ILE A 65 -15.34 3.15 4.32
N LYS A 66 -14.71 3.96 3.46
CA LYS A 66 -14.70 3.75 2.01
C LYS A 66 -14.08 2.41 1.60
N ILE A 67 -13.16 1.87 2.41
CA ILE A 67 -12.56 0.55 2.18
C ILE A 67 -13.65 -0.53 2.26
N CYS A 68 -14.47 -0.52 3.31
CA CYS A 68 -15.54 -1.49 3.50
C CYS A 68 -16.70 -1.28 2.52
N ASP A 69 -16.99 -0.04 2.13
CA ASP A 69 -18.02 0.23 1.11
C ASP A 69 -17.68 -0.42 -0.25
N LEU A 70 -16.39 -0.42 -0.61
CA LEU A 70 -15.92 -0.99 -1.88
C LEU A 70 -15.59 -2.48 -1.78
N PHE A 71 -15.14 -2.93 -0.60
CA PHE A 71 -14.60 -4.27 -0.37
C PHE A 71 -15.17 -4.86 0.93
N PRO A 72 -16.48 -5.13 1.03
CA PRO A 72 -17.14 -5.39 2.32
C PRO A 72 -16.70 -6.68 3.04
N VAL A 73 -16.23 -7.68 2.30
CA VAL A 73 -15.83 -8.99 2.86
C VAL A 73 -14.50 -9.49 2.30
N ASP A 74 -13.77 -8.64 1.59
CA ASP A 74 -12.55 -9.04 0.92
C ASP A 74 -11.34 -9.00 1.85
N GLU A 75 -10.40 -9.90 1.57
CA GLU A 75 -9.06 -9.85 2.12
C GLU A 75 -8.17 -9.00 1.21
N LEU A 76 -7.64 -7.90 1.76
CA LEU A 76 -6.88 -6.90 1.04
C LEU A 76 -5.39 -7.03 1.36
N TYR A 77 -4.55 -6.58 0.42
CA TYR A 77 -3.13 -6.42 0.68
C TYR A 77 -2.87 -5.14 1.45
N ILE A 78 -1.97 -5.21 2.44
CA ILE A 78 -1.39 -4.06 3.13
C ILE A 78 0.11 -4.05 2.91
N LEU A 79 0.61 -3.04 2.20
CA LEU A 79 2.04 -2.75 2.10
C LEU A 79 2.42 -1.70 3.15
N ARG A 80 3.07 -2.13 4.23
CA ARG A 80 3.50 -1.21 5.29
C ARG A 80 4.65 -0.32 4.84
N HIS A 81 4.75 0.90 5.38
CA HIS A 81 5.87 1.81 5.08
C HIS A 81 7.21 1.32 5.62
N TYR A 82 7.23 0.87 6.88
CA TYR A 82 8.42 0.44 7.59
C TYR A 82 8.79 -1.03 7.30
N ASN A 83 10.05 -1.37 7.54
CA ASN A 83 10.53 -2.74 7.44
C ASN A 83 9.89 -3.62 8.54
N TYR A 84 9.74 -4.91 8.27
CA TYR A 84 9.21 -5.87 9.23
C TYR A 84 9.94 -7.20 9.09
N LYS A 85 10.47 -7.75 10.19
CA LYS A 85 11.24 -9.01 10.22
C LYS A 85 12.26 -9.09 9.06
N ASP A 86 13.11 -8.09 8.95
CA ASP A 86 14.14 -7.91 7.89
C ASP A 86 13.62 -7.74 6.46
N GLN A 87 12.31 -7.82 6.22
CA GLN A 87 11.73 -7.52 4.92
C GLN A 87 11.64 -6.02 4.69
N THR A 88 12.20 -5.57 3.57
CA THR A 88 12.13 -4.17 3.12
C THR A 88 10.80 -3.82 2.45
N THR A 89 10.05 -4.82 2.01
CA THR A 89 8.76 -4.66 1.31
C THR A 89 7.70 -5.59 1.90
N PRO A 90 7.35 -5.44 3.20
CA PRO A 90 6.42 -6.34 3.85
C PRO A 90 4.99 -6.12 3.33
N VAL A 91 4.38 -7.18 2.82
CA VAL A 91 2.98 -7.22 2.39
C VAL A 91 2.22 -8.20 3.26
N PHE A 92 1.09 -7.76 3.79
CA PHE A 92 0.19 -8.56 4.62
C PHE A 92 -1.14 -8.76 3.91
N LEU A 93 -1.85 -9.81 4.30
CA LEU A 93 -3.23 -10.07 3.90
C LEU A 93 -4.15 -9.92 5.11
N VAL A 94 -5.13 -9.03 5.00
CA VAL A 94 -6.00 -8.66 6.12
C VAL A 94 -7.42 -8.41 5.62
N PRO A 95 -8.46 -8.91 6.31
CA PRO A 95 -9.84 -8.58 6.00
C PRO A 95 -10.11 -7.08 6.08
N SER A 96 -10.91 -6.55 5.15
CA SER A 96 -11.31 -5.14 5.14
C SER A 96 -11.97 -4.68 6.44
N SER A 97 -12.80 -5.52 7.07
CA SER A 97 -13.43 -5.24 8.36
C SER A 97 -12.40 -5.06 9.48
N GLN A 98 -11.32 -5.85 9.47
CA GLN A 98 -10.24 -5.72 10.43
C GLN A 98 -9.43 -4.45 10.16
N ILE A 99 -9.15 -4.14 8.89
CA ILE A 99 -8.49 -2.89 8.50
C ILE A 99 -9.28 -1.67 8.99
N LEU A 100 -10.60 -1.64 8.80
CA LEU A 100 -11.44 -0.55 9.29
C LEU A 100 -11.35 -0.42 10.81
N SER A 101 -11.48 -1.53 11.54
CA SER A 101 -11.36 -1.53 13.00
C SER A 101 -10.01 -1.00 13.46
N ASP A 102 -8.91 -1.36 12.77
CA ASP A 102 -7.56 -0.93 13.13
C ASP A 102 -7.37 0.56 12.82
N LEU A 103 -7.98 1.10 11.76
CA LEU A 103 -7.88 2.52 11.40
C LEU A 103 -8.76 3.44 12.26
N GLU A 104 -9.78 2.89 12.94
CA GLU A 104 -10.56 3.62 13.95
C GLU A 104 -9.88 3.66 15.33
N ASP A 105 -8.82 2.86 15.54
CA ASP A 105 -8.04 2.83 16.77
C ASP A 105 -6.76 3.67 16.61
N LEU A 106 -6.69 4.80 17.33
CA LEU A 106 -5.57 5.73 17.26
C LEU A 106 -4.23 5.10 17.66
N ASP A 107 -4.23 4.16 18.61
CA ASP A 107 -3.00 3.48 19.03
C ASP A 107 -2.48 2.53 17.94
N SER A 108 -3.36 2.09 17.05
CA SER A 108 -3.07 1.20 15.93
C SER A 108 -2.59 1.96 14.68
N LEU A 109 -2.89 3.26 14.58
CA LEU A 109 -2.57 4.08 13.40
C LEU A 109 -1.07 4.14 13.11
N CYS A 110 -0.22 4.14 14.13
CA CYS A 110 1.24 4.13 13.99
C CYS A 110 1.76 2.95 13.14
N PHE A 111 1.02 1.84 13.05
CA PHE A 111 1.39 0.69 12.22
C PHE A 111 1.04 0.86 10.74
N TYR A 112 0.11 1.78 10.46
CA TYR A 112 -0.49 2.03 9.16
C TYR A 112 0.02 3.30 8.49
N GLU A 113 0.72 4.18 9.20
CA GLU A 113 1.30 5.40 8.63
C GLU A 113 2.04 5.13 7.31
N TYR A 114 1.65 5.90 6.29
CA TYR A 114 2.19 5.81 4.92
C TYR A 114 2.09 4.42 4.27
N SER A 115 1.17 3.57 4.75
CA SER A 115 0.92 2.26 4.18
C SER A 115 -0.02 2.34 2.98
N TYR A 116 0.06 1.34 2.12
CA TYR A 116 -0.84 1.18 0.97
C TYR A 116 -1.76 -0.02 1.21
N ILE A 117 -3.06 0.16 1.00
CA ILE A 117 -4.06 -0.90 1.06
C ILE A 117 -4.66 -1.08 -0.34
N PHE A 118 -4.73 -2.30 -0.85
CA PHE A 118 -5.21 -2.53 -2.21
C PHE A 118 -5.77 -3.94 -2.38
N ASP A 119 -6.73 -4.09 -3.28
CA ASP A 119 -7.36 -5.37 -3.56
C ASP A 119 -6.49 -6.28 -4.45
N LYS A 120 -6.81 -7.57 -4.46
CA LYS A 120 -6.03 -8.59 -5.19
C LYS A 120 -6.09 -8.42 -6.72
N ASN A 121 -7.10 -7.73 -7.23
CA ASN A 121 -7.26 -7.42 -8.66
C ASN A 121 -6.61 -6.09 -9.06
N PHE A 122 -6.07 -5.32 -8.10
CA PHE A 122 -5.50 -3.99 -8.33
C PHE A 122 -6.51 -3.04 -8.98
N SER A 123 -7.76 -3.09 -8.53
CA SER A 123 -8.83 -2.21 -8.97
C SER A 123 -8.80 -0.85 -8.26
N GLN A 124 -8.39 -0.82 -7.00
CA GLN A 124 -8.25 0.39 -6.20
C GLN A 124 -7.03 0.29 -5.29
N CYS A 125 -6.42 1.43 -4.99
CA CYS A 125 -5.35 1.54 -4.02
C CYS A 125 -5.60 2.71 -3.08
N PHE A 126 -5.55 2.47 -1.78
CA PHE A 126 -5.61 3.49 -0.75
C PHE A 126 -4.21 3.74 -0.21
N PHE A 127 -3.87 5.00 0.01
CA PHE A 127 -2.67 5.42 0.74
C PHE A 127 -3.10 6.11 2.02
N ILE A 128 -2.51 5.70 3.13
CA ILE A 128 -2.79 6.30 4.44
C ILE A 128 -1.86 7.48 4.66
N THR A 129 -2.45 8.66 4.86
CA THR A 129 -1.68 9.87 5.13
C THR A 129 -1.29 9.98 6.61
N ASP A 130 -0.46 10.96 6.94
CA ASP A 130 -0.14 11.35 8.32
C ASP A 130 -1.17 12.32 8.92
N SER A 131 -2.27 12.58 8.20
CA SER A 131 -3.32 13.50 8.61
C SER A 131 -4.55 12.75 9.10
N THR A 132 -5.29 13.37 10.01
CA THR A 132 -6.53 12.82 10.58
C THR A 132 -7.69 13.78 10.38
N THR A 133 -8.91 13.25 10.48
CA THR A 133 -10.16 13.99 10.44
C THR A 133 -11.13 13.45 11.49
N LEU A 134 -12.21 14.18 11.74
CA LEU A 134 -13.31 13.74 12.61
C LEU A 134 -14.43 13.14 11.75
N GLU A 135 -14.74 11.87 11.96
CA GLU A 135 -15.85 11.17 11.30
C GLU A 135 -16.73 10.53 12.38
N ASN A 136 -18.03 10.89 12.40
CA ASN A 136 -19.00 10.39 13.38
C ASN A 136 -18.53 10.50 14.86
N GLY A 137 -17.80 11.57 15.19
CA GLY A 137 -17.28 11.81 16.54
C GLY A 137 -16.02 11.00 16.91
N LYS A 138 -15.45 10.25 15.97
CA LYS A 138 -14.17 9.55 16.12
C LYS A 138 -13.08 10.20 15.27
N ILE A 139 -11.85 10.22 15.79
CA ILE A 139 -10.69 10.65 15.00
C ILE A 139 -10.24 9.47 14.14
N VAL A 140 -10.16 9.68 12.83
CA VAL A 140 -9.77 8.66 11.84
C VAL A 140 -8.71 9.22 10.89
N PRO A 141 -7.85 8.39 10.28
CA PRO A 141 -6.89 8.86 9.30
C PRO A 141 -7.56 9.29 8.00
N ILE A 142 -6.98 10.28 7.34
CA ILE A 142 -7.32 10.63 5.96
C ILE A 142 -6.58 9.68 5.02
N LEU A 143 -7.30 9.10 4.05
CA LEU A 143 -6.73 8.29 2.99
C LEU A 143 -6.80 9.01 1.65
N GLN A 144 -5.90 8.64 0.75
CA GLN A 144 -6.02 8.93 -0.68
C GLN A 144 -6.38 7.66 -1.44
N ILE A 145 -7.47 7.68 -2.19
CA ILE A 145 -7.83 6.60 -3.10
C ILE A 145 -7.30 6.90 -4.51
N PHE A 146 -6.70 5.90 -5.13
CA PHE A 146 -6.11 5.93 -6.47
C PHE A 146 -6.77 4.90 -7.36
N GLU A 147 -7.10 5.33 -8.58
CA GLU A 147 -7.54 4.46 -9.67
C GLU A 147 -6.34 4.04 -10.56
N PRO A 148 -6.44 2.91 -11.28
CA PRO A 148 -5.42 2.48 -12.24
C PRO A 148 -5.15 3.52 -13.33
N ILE A 149 -3.87 3.67 -13.75
CA ILE A 149 -3.41 4.64 -14.78
C ILE A 149 -3.45 4.07 -16.21
#